data_AF-A0A2S6C8I3-F1
#
_entry.id   AF-A0A2S6C8I3-F1
#
_cell.length_a   1.000
_cell.length_b   1.000
_cell.length_c   1.000
_cell.angle_alpha   90.00
_cell.angle_beta   90.00
_cell.angle_gamma   90.00
#
_symmetry.space_group_name_H-M   'P 1'
#
loop_
_entity.id
_entity.type
_entity.pdbx_description
1 polymer ?
#
loop_
_entity_poly.entity_id
_entity_poly.type
_entity_poly.pdbx_seq_one_letter_code
_entity_poly.pdbx_strand_id
1 'polypeptide(L)'
;MPFGTLYTRPFNPRTPAILAVAKSYGLDLETKTIISAEDASEDYLDLNPLGKIPTFVGANGFVVSECIAVALYVASQKEDTTLLGDSKEDYASIVRWMSFANMEILLHLGGWFNPIIGRRPFVQSEVDESDRQTNKRMDILEKHLEGRVYLVGNRLSLADMFVTGVVAGGFMFFFDQAWRESHPNVTRWFLDVYEQPIYADIAGKAILAEKAMPNAPPRPRQADEVSRPAAQETGRSVDVSA
;
A
#
# COMPACT_ATOMS: atom_id res chain seq x y z
N MET A 1 16.33 -21.12 4.58
CA MET A 1 15.22 -20.97 5.54
C MET A 1 14.65 -19.59 5.33
N PRO A 2 13.31 -19.44 5.24
CA PRO A 2 12.71 -18.12 5.05
C PRO A 2 13.09 -17.20 6.22
N PHE A 3 13.21 -15.90 5.93
CA PHE A 3 13.40 -14.85 6.94
C PHE A 3 12.19 -14.78 7.88
N GLY A 4 11.00 -14.98 7.34
CA GLY A 4 9.77 -15.11 8.11
C GLY A 4 8.53 -15.21 7.24
N THR A 5 7.37 -15.14 7.88
CA THR A 5 6.06 -15.13 7.24
C THR A 5 5.40 -13.76 7.42
N LEU A 6 4.83 -13.22 6.35
CA LEU A 6 4.02 -12.02 6.36
C LEU A 6 2.55 -12.38 6.10
N TYR A 7 1.71 -12.24 7.12
CA TYR A 7 0.26 -12.32 6.98
C TYR A 7 -0.24 -11.04 6.32
N THR A 8 -0.89 -11.17 5.17
CA THR A 8 -1.41 -10.05 4.38
C THR A 8 -2.56 -10.49 3.46
N ARG A 9 -2.89 -9.74 2.41
CA ARG A 9 -3.80 -10.14 1.33
C ARG A 9 -3.45 -9.46 0.03
N PRO A 10 -3.93 -9.97 -1.12
CA PRO A 10 -3.84 -9.26 -2.38
C PRO A 10 -4.41 -7.84 -2.28
N PHE A 11 -3.71 -6.88 -2.89
CA PHE A 11 -4.08 -5.46 -2.90
C PHE A 11 -4.20 -4.81 -1.50
N ASN A 12 -3.45 -5.29 -0.51
CA ASN A 12 -3.29 -4.56 0.75
C ASN A 12 -2.39 -3.33 0.54
N PRO A 13 -2.90 -2.09 0.70
CA PRO A 13 -2.13 -0.87 0.41
C PRO A 13 -0.87 -0.71 1.27
N ARG A 14 -0.80 -1.38 2.42
CA ARG A 14 0.30 -1.27 3.39
C ARG A 14 1.46 -2.23 3.13
N THR A 15 1.28 -3.19 2.23
CA THR A 15 2.19 -4.33 2.05
C THR A 15 3.28 -4.16 0.98
N PRO A 16 3.05 -3.46 -0.15
CA PRO A 16 4.05 -3.37 -1.22
C PRO A 16 5.42 -2.91 -0.75
N ALA A 17 5.50 -1.86 0.09
CA ALA A 17 6.76 -1.38 0.64
C ALA A 17 7.51 -2.44 1.46
N ILE A 18 6.80 -3.22 2.27
CA ILE A 18 7.40 -4.29 3.10
C ILE A 18 8.04 -5.35 2.20
N LEU A 19 7.30 -5.83 1.20
CA LEU A 19 7.76 -6.87 0.28
C LEU A 19 8.88 -6.36 -0.64
N ALA A 20 8.81 -5.10 -1.09
CA ALA A 20 9.83 -4.46 -1.92
C ALA A 20 11.18 -4.40 -1.21
N VAL A 21 11.17 -3.93 0.04
CA VAL A 21 12.37 -3.87 0.87
C VAL A 21 12.92 -5.26 1.15
N ALA A 22 12.07 -6.20 1.58
CA ALA A 22 12.48 -7.58 1.83
C ALA A 22 13.17 -8.20 0.60
N LYS A 23 12.54 -8.10 -0.58
CA LYS A 23 13.09 -8.62 -1.84
C LYS A 23 14.45 -7.98 -2.15
N SER A 24 14.55 -6.65 -2.05
CA SER A 24 15.81 -5.94 -2.32
C SER A 24 16.96 -6.32 -1.39
N TYR A 25 16.65 -6.80 -0.19
CA TYR A 25 17.64 -7.22 0.81
C TYR A 25 17.91 -8.73 0.75
N GLY A 26 17.25 -9.46 -0.15
CA GLY A 26 17.34 -10.92 -0.22
C GLY A 26 16.68 -11.62 0.97
N LEU A 27 15.74 -10.95 1.66
CA LEU A 27 14.97 -11.53 2.75
C LEU A 27 13.79 -12.32 2.18
N ASP A 28 13.86 -13.64 2.29
CA ASP A 28 12.81 -14.54 1.82
C ASP A 28 11.58 -14.47 2.75
N LEU A 29 10.51 -13.83 2.29
CA LEU A 29 9.24 -13.70 3.01
C LEU A 29 8.17 -14.60 2.39
N GLU A 30 7.71 -15.59 3.14
CA GLU A 30 6.48 -16.32 2.80
C GLU A 30 5.27 -15.41 3.05
N THR A 31 4.29 -15.39 2.14
CA THR A 31 3.05 -14.64 2.36
C THR A 31 1.89 -15.57 2.66
N LYS A 32 1.13 -15.29 3.73
CA LYS A 32 -0.11 -15.99 4.08
C LYS A 32 -1.29 -15.04 4.00
N THR A 33 -2.40 -15.50 3.42
CA THR A 33 -3.55 -14.64 3.12
C THR A 33 -4.59 -14.67 4.24
N ILE A 34 -4.99 -13.48 4.71
CA ILE A 34 -6.15 -13.26 5.58
C ILE A 34 -6.99 -12.15 4.93
N ILE A 35 -8.21 -12.47 4.50
CA ILE A 35 -9.03 -11.55 3.69
C ILE A 35 -9.62 -10.44 4.56
N SER A 36 -10.15 -10.79 5.72
CA SER A 36 -10.72 -9.90 6.72
C SER A 36 -10.40 -10.38 8.14
N ALA A 37 -10.65 -9.53 9.15
CA ALA A 37 -10.39 -9.91 10.54
C ALA A 37 -11.33 -11.06 10.98
N GLU A 38 -12.49 -11.17 10.34
CA GLU A 38 -13.47 -12.23 10.55
C GLU A 38 -13.01 -13.58 9.99
N ASP A 39 -12.06 -13.59 9.04
CA ASP A 39 -11.47 -14.81 8.47
C ASP A 39 -10.22 -15.29 9.24
N ALA A 40 -9.84 -14.60 10.31
CA ALA A 40 -8.67 -14.94 11.12
C ALA A 40 -8.88 -16.27 11.86
N SER A 41 -7.94 -17.22 11.71
CA SER A 41 -7.92 -18.45 12.51
C SER A 41 -7.53 -18.15 13.96
N GLU A 42 -7.92 -19.05 14.89
CA GLU A 42 -7.53 -18.97 16.30
C GLU A 42 -6.00 -18.85 16.45
N ASP A 43 -5.24 -19.70 15.74
CA ASP A 43 -3.78 -19.64 15.70
C ASP A 43 -3.21 -18.26 15.28
N TYR A 44 -3.93 -17.52 14.43
CA TYR A 44 -3.50 -16.18 14.03
C TYR A 44 -3.90 -15.12 15.05
N LEU A 45 -5.06 -15.28 15.70
CA LEU A 45 -5.49 -14.38 16.77
C LEU A 45 -4.58 -14.46 18.00
N ASP A 46 -3.94 -15.60 18.24
CA ASP A 46 -2.88 -15.73 19.25
C ASP A 46 -1.64 -14.87 18.91
N LEU A 47 -1.36 -14.66 17.62
CA LEU A 47 -0.26 -13.80 17.15
C LEU A 47 -0.66 -12.31 17.14
N ASN A 48 -1.90 -12.02 16.72
CA ASN A 48 -2.46 -10.67 16.68
C ASN A 48 -3.96 -10.69 17.03
N PRO A 49 -4.31 -10.37 18.29
CA PRO A 49 -5.69 -10.43 18.78
C PRO A 49 -6.67 -9.50 18.05
N LEU A 50 -6.19 -8.50 17.30
CA LEU A 50 -7.04 -7.63 16.49
C LEU A 50 -7.42 -8.23 15.14
N GLY A 51 -6.83 -9.36 14.74
CA GLY A 51 -7.05 -9.99 13.43
C GLY A 51 -6.60 -9.12 12.24
N LYS A 52 -5.79 -8.08 12.48
CA LYS A 52 -5.42 -7.08 11.47
C LYS A 52 -4.12 -7.42 10.75
N ILE A 53 -4.15 -7.22 9.44
CA ILE A 53 -2.96 -7.33 8.57
C ILE A 53 -2.38 -5.96 8.19
N PRO A 54 -1.06 -5.85 7.93
CA PRO A 54 -0.07 -6.93 7.95
C PRO A 54 0.41 -7.32 9.36
N THR A 55 0.85 -8.56 9.51
CA THR A 55 1.56 -9.07 10.70
C THR A 55 2.74 -9.92 10.24
N PHE A 56 3.91 -9.68 10.80
CA PHE A 56 5.12 -10.45 10.50
C PHE A 56 5.43 -11.43 11.64
N VAL A 57 5.87 -12.64 11.27
CA VAL A 57 6.39 -13.66 12.17
C VAL A 57 7.76 -14.10 11.65
N GLY A 58 8.82 -13.79 12.38
CA GLY A 58 10.18 -14.16 12.03
C GLY A 58 10.47 -15.63 12.29
N ALA A 59 11.44 -16.19 11.55
CA ALA A 59 11.93 -17.55 11.80
C ALA A 59 12.53 -17.73 13.21
N ASN A 60 12.90 -16.64 13.88
CA ASN A 60 13.34 -16.58 15.27
C ASN A 60 12.18 -16.51 16.29
N GLY A 61 10.92 -16.60 15.85
CA GLY A 61 9.74 -16.48 16.70
C GLY A 61 9.34 -15.04 17.05
N PHE A 62 10.03 -14.02 16.53
CA PHE A 62 9.64 -12.63 16.76
C PHE A 62 8.35 -12.29 16.00
N VAL A 63 7.35 -11.78 16.70
CA VAL A 63 6.06 -11.36 16.12
C VAL A 63 5.95 -9.85 16.21
N VAL A 64 5.58 -9.19 15.10
CA VAL A 64 5.27 -7.76 15.08
C VAL A 64 4.07 -7.47 14.19
N SER A 65 3.10 -6.79 14.78
CA SER A 65 1.93 -6.20 14.11
C SER A 65 2.14 -4.69 13.92
N GLU A 66 1.18 -4.02 13.27
CA GLU A 66 1.25 -2.64 12.81
C GLU A 66 2.18 -2.43 11.60
N CYS A 67 1.60 -2.02 10.48
CA CYS A 67 2.29 -1.92 9.20
C CYS A 67 3.57 -1.07 9.20
N ILE A 68 3.59 0.04 9.93
CA ILE A 68 4.77 0.91 10.02
C ILE A 68 5.89 0.20 10.79
N ALA A 69 5.56 -0.48 11.89
CA ALA A 69 6.53 -1.24 12.67
C ALA A 69 7.10 -2.41 11.85
N VAL A 70 6.25 -3.15 11.14
CA VAL A 70 6.69 -4.22 10.22
C VAL A 70 7.62 -3.66 9.14
N ALA A 71 7.25 -2.56 8.48
CA ALA A 71 8.05 -1.95 7.42
C ALA A 71 9.41 -1.45 7.94
N LEU A 72 9.44 -0.81 9.11
CA LEU A 72 10.68 -0.37 9.75
C LEU A 72 11.57 -1.54 10.16
N TYR A 73 10.99 -2.61 10.72
CA TYR A 73 11.73 -3.80 11.13
C TYR A 73 12.39 -4.50 9.94
N VAL A 74 11.68 -4.62 8.81
CA VAL A 74 12.24 -5.20 7.58
C VAL A 74 13.32 -4.29 7.00
N ALA A 75 13.10 -2.97 6.98
CA ALA A 75 14.10 -2.01 6.50
C ALA A 75 15.35 -1.95 7.38
N SER A 76 15.23 -2.17 8.69
CA SER A 76 16.37 -2.13 9.62
C SER A 76 17.25 -3.39 9.59
N GLN A 77 16.86 -4.44 8.86
CA GLN A 77 17.68 -5.66 8.77
C GLN A 77 19.01 -5.44 8.05
N LYS A 78 19.12 -4.35 7.27
CA LYS A 78 20.34 -3.97 6.58
C LYS A 78 20.94 -2.74 7.27
N GLU A 79 22.11 -2.91 7.91
CA GLU A 79 22.76 -1.85 8.70
C GLU A 79 23.13 -0.63 7.85
N ASP A 80 23.55 -0.83 6.61
CA ASP A 80 23.86 0.21 5.62
C ASP A 80 22.64 0.63 4.78
N THR A 81 21.42 0.42 5.30
CA THR A 81 20.21 0.85 4.61
C THR A 81 20.18 2.36 4.43
N THR A 82 19.78 2.77 3.24
CA THR A 82 19.56 4.18 2.93
C THR A 82 18.08 4.57 2.93
N LEU A 83 17.20 3.61 3.20
CA LEU A 83 15.74 3.81 3.16
C LEU A 83 15.20 4.49 4.43
N LEU A 84 16.03 4.58 5.48
CA LEU A 84 15.68 5.13 6.78
C LEU A 84 16.27 6.53 7.02
N GLY A 85 16.80 7.17 5.97
CA GLY A 85 17.40 8.50 6.03
C GLY A 85 18.83 8.50 6.58
N ASP A 86 19.52 9.64 6.46
CA ASP A 86 20.93 9.79 6.86
C ASP A 86 21.06 10.53 8.21
N SER A 87 19.95 11.04 8.75
CA SER A 87 19.89 11.83 9.98
C SER A 87 18.69 11.45 10.84
N LYS A 88 18.67 11.91 12.10
CA LYS A 88 17.52 11.68 13.00
C LYS A 88 16.28 12.41 12.50
N GLU A 89 16.49 13.57 11.89
CA GLU A 89 15.47 14.43 11.29
C GLU A 89 14.84 13.76 10.06
N ASP A 90 15.65 13.12 9.21
CA ASP A 90 15.14 12.33 8.09
C ASP A 90 14.32 11.13 8.59
N TYR A 91 14.86 10.38 9.55
CA TYR A 91 14.15 9.24 10.13
C TYR A 91 12.78 9.65 10.72
N ALA A 92 12.75 10.72 11.51
CA ALA A 92 11.51 11.25 12.07
C ALA A 92 10.54 11.70 10.97
N SER A 93 11.04 12.32 9.90
CA SER A 93 10.24 12.75 8.75
C SER A 93 9.67 11.56 7.97
N ILE A 94 10.43 10.48 7.84
CA ILE A 94 10.00 9.23 7.19
C ILE A 94 8.83 8.64 7.98
N VAL A 95 9.00 8.46 9.28
CA VAL A 95 7.95 7.93 10.17
C VAL A 95 6.72 8.83 10.14
N ARG A 96 6.89 10.15 10.16
CA ARG A 96 5.78 11.11 10.06
C ARG A 96 4.99 10.92 8.77
N TRP A 97 5.63 10.81 7.62
CA TRP A 97 4.92 10.62 6.34
C TRP A 97 4.19 9.28 6.26
N MET A 98 4.80 8.21 6.75
CA MET A 98 4.15 6.90 6.84
C MET A 98 2.91 6.97 7.74
N SER A 99 3.02 7.63 8.90
CA SER A 99 1.92 7.85 9.84
C SER A 99 0.81 8.70 9.21
N PHE A 100 1.18 9.83 8.58
CA PHE A 100 0.24 10.71 7.88
C PHE A 100 -0.54 9.96 6.79
N ALA A 101 0.15 9.18 5.95
CA ALA A 101 -0.53 8.40 4.93
C ALA A 101 -1.49 7.37 5.53
N ASN A 102 -1.05 6.64 6.56
CA ASN A 102 -1.86 5.58 7.16
C ASN A 102 -3.08 6.11 7.95
N MET A 103 -2.96 7.26 8.61
CA MET A 103 -4.00 7.82 9.48
C MET A 103 -4.87 8.86 8.76
N GLU A 104 -4.26 9.76 8.00
CA GLU A 104 -4.95 10.91 7.41
C GLU A 104 -5.42 10.65 5.98
N ILE A 105 -4.75 9.77 5.22
CA ILE A 105 -5.16 9.49 3.82
C ILE A 105 -5.96 8.21 3.75
N LEU A 106 -5.41 7.10 4.24
CA LEU A 106 -5.98 5.77 4.02
C LEU A 106 -7.37 5.60 4.68
N LEU A 107 -7.60 6.25 5.81
CA LEU A 107 -8.91 6.20 6.49
C LEU A 107 -9.99 6.89 5.66
N HIS A 108 -9.71 8.07 5.11
CA HIS A 108 -10.65 8.80 4.25
C HIS A 108 -10.81 8.12 2.89
N LEU A 109 -9.74 7.63 2.26
CA LEU A 109 -9.84 6.81 1.04
C LEU A 109 -10.68 5.55 1.28
N GLY A 110 -10.54 4.91 2.43
CA GLY A 110 -11.38 3.78 2.83
C GLY A 110 -12.84 4.17 3.06
N GLY A 111 -13.10 5.36 3.61
CA GLY A 111 -14.44 5.93 3.76
C GLY A 111 -15.09 6.30 2.42
N TRP A 112 -14.29 6.68 1.43
CA TRP A 112 -14.74 6.96 0.08
C TRP A 112 -15.04 5.66 -0.69
N PHE A 113 -14.10 4.71 -0.69
CA PHE A 113 -14.18 3.51 -1.52
C PHE A 113 -15.10 2.42 -0.99
N ASN A 114 -15.01 2.08 0.30
CA ASN A 114 -15.70 0.90 0.83
C ASN A 114 -17.23 0.96 0.71
N PRO A 115 -17.90 2.12 0.91
CA PRO A 115 -19.34 2.22 0.68
C PRO A 115 -19.74 2.03 -0.78
N ILE A 116 -18.94 2.54 -1.73
CA ILE A 116 -19.23 2.44 -3.17
C ILE A 116 -19.16 0.98 -3.65
N ILE A 117 -18.27 0.16 -3.06
CA ILE A 117 -18.15 -1.27 -3.39
C ILE A 117 -18.96 -2.19 -2.46
N GLY A 118 -19.78 -1.63 -1.56
CA GLY A 118 -20.70 -2.40 -0.70
C GLY A 118 -20.04 -3.11 0.47
N ARG A 119 -18.82 -2.71 0.86
CA ARG A 119 -18.15 -3.20 2.09
C ARG A 119 -18.58 -2.45 3.35
N ARG A 120 -19.21 -1.29 3.18
CA ARG A 120 -19.83 -0.48 4.24
C ARG A 120 -21.17 0.07 3.74
N PRO A 121 -22.09 0.46 4.65
CA PRO A 121 -23.31 1.15 4.26
C PRO A 121 -23.01 2.41 3.43
N PHE A 122 -23.81 2.64 2.39
CA PHE A 122 -23.69 3.83 1.55
C PHE A 122 -24.53 4.98 2.11
N VAL A 123 -23.87 6.09 2.43
CA VAL A 123 -24.50 7.37 2.80
C VAL A 123 -23.82 8.47 1.98
N GLN A 124 -24.57 9.09 1.06
CA GLN A 124 -24.02 10.04 0.08
C GLN A 124 -23.17 11.14 0.75
N SER A 125 -23.69 11.76 1.80
CA SER A 125 -22.99 12.86 2.50
C SER A 125 -21.67 12.43 3.15
N GLU A 126 -21.56 11.17 3.60
CA GLU A 126 -20.34 10.64 4.20
C GLU A 126 -19.29 10.28 3.13
N VAL A 127 -19.75 9.76 1.99
CA VAL A 127 -18.89 9.47 0.83
C VAL A 127 -18.32 10.77 0.26
N ASP A 128 -19.17 11.78 0.04
CA ASP A 128 -18.75 13.09 -0.46
C ASP A 128 -17.84 13.83 0.54
N GLU A 129 -18.05 13.64 1.84
CA GLU A 129 -17.12 14.15 2.85
C GLU A 129 -15.78 13.43 2.81
N SER A 130 -15.77 12.10 2.69
CA SER A 130 -14.54 11.32 2.58
C SER A 130 -13.72 11.71 1.34
N ASP A 131 -14.38 11.91 0.20
CA ASP A 131 -13.80 12.49 -1.01
C ASP A 131 -13.12 13.84 -0.73
N ARG A 132 -13.85 14.82 -0.20
CA ARG A 132 -13.30 16.14 0.14
C ARG A 132 -12.13 16.05 1.11
N GLN A 133 -12.23 15.20 2.13
CA GLN A 133 -11.18 15.04 3.13
C GLN A 133 -9.94 14.38 2.55
N THR A 134 -10.09 13.39 1.65
CA THR A 134 -8.97 12.80 0.90
C THR A 134 -8.26 13.87 0.09
N ASN A 135 -9.00 14.63 -0.74
CA ASN A 135 -8.42 15.67 -1.59
C ASN A 135 -7.65 16.73 -0.78
N LYS A 136 -8.21 17.17 0.35
CA LYS A 136 -7.52 18.10 1.27
C LYS A 136 -6.16 17.58 1.77
N ARG A 137 -5.98 16.26 1.95
CA ARG A 137 -4.67 15.68 2.33
C ARG A 137 -3.76 15.53 1.12
N MET A 138 -4.31 15.26 -0.05
CA MET A 138 -3.53 15.26 -1.28
C MET A 138 -2.97 16.64 -1.59
N ASP A 139 -3.69 17.73 -1.30
CA ASP A 139 -3.17 19.11 -1.39
C ASP A 139 -1.92 19.33 -0.51
N ILE A 140 -1.87 18.70 0.67
CA ILE A 140 -0.71 18.77 1.57
C ILE A 140 0.48 18.05 0.95
N LEU A 141 0.27 16.88 0.34
CA LEU A 141 1.32 16.16 -0.39
C LEU A 141 1.79 16.94 -1.62
N GLU A 142 0.86 17.50 -2.39
CA GLU A 142 1.11 18.31 -3.59
C GLU A 142 2.01 19.49 -3.26
N LYS A 143 1.64 20.26 -2.25
CA LYS A 143 2.45 21.39 -1.77
C LYS A 143 3.80 20.94 -1.22
N HIS A 144 3.87 19.82 -0.51
CA HIS A 144 5.16 19.32 0.01
C HIS A 144 6.10 18.92 -1.13
N LEU A 145 5.58 18.30 -2.18
CA LEU A 145 6.36 17.82 -3.32
C LEU A 145 6.75 18.94 -4.29
N GLU A 146 6.29 20.17 -4.08
CA GLU A 146 6.78 21.35 -4.81
C GLU A 146 8.30 21.51 -4.58
N GLY A 147 9.07 21.40 -5.66
CA GLY A 147 10.53 21.47 -5.62
C GLY A 147 11.23 20.26 -4.98
N ARG A 148 10.52 19.16 -4.68
CA ARG A 148 11.09 17.94 -4.10
C ARG A 148 10.87 16.74 -5.01
N VAL A 149 11.89 15.91 -5.17
CA VAL A 149 11.78 14.66 -5.92
C VAL A 149 11.06 13.61 -5.09
N TYR A 150 11.43 13.48 -3.80
CA TYR A 150 10.94 12.50 -2.84
C TYR A 150 10.41 13.17 -1.57
N LEU A 151 9.71 12.40 -0.73
CA LEU A 151 9.09 12.91 0.50
C LEU A 151 10.10 13.35 1.56
N VAL A 152 11.27 12.70 1.62
CA VAL A 152 12.33 12.98 2.59
C VAL A 152 13.69 12.93 1.89
N GLY A 153 14.54 13.92 2.17
CA GLY A 153 15.86 14.04 1.56
C GLY A 153 15.80 14.16 0.03
N ASN A 154 16.88 13.74 -0.63
CA ASN A 154 17.04 13.81 -2.09
C ASN A 154 17.08 12.43 -2.76
N ARG A 155 16.57 11.40 -2.09
CA ARG A 155 16.61 10.00 -2.57
C ARG A 155 15.38 9.23 -2.12
N LEU A 156 15.08 8.13 -2.82
CA LEU A 156 14.00 7.23 -2.46
C LEU A 156 14.18 6.73 -1.01
N SER A 157 13.12 6.85 -0.22
CA SER A 157 13.05 6.40 1.17
C SER A 157 11.91 5.40 1.39
N LEU A 158 11.86 4.81 2.59
CA LEU A 158 10.74 3.96 2.98
C LEU A 158 9.40 4.72 2.97
N ALA A 159 9.42 6.03 3.26
CA ALA A 159 8.22 6.85 3.22
C ALA A 159 7.64 6.88 1.80
N ASP A 160 8.47 7.06 0.78
CA ASP A 160 8.00 7.12 -0.61
C ASP A 160 7.27 5.84 -1.00
N MET A 161 7.88 4.67 -0.79
CA MET A 161 7.26 3.39 -1.12
C MET A 161 5.99 3.12 -0.30
N PHE A 162 5.99 3.45 0.99
CA PHE A 162 4.83 3.21 1.86
C PHE A 162 3.66 4.13 1.48
N VAL A 163 3.89 5.43 1.30
CA VAL A 163 2.84 6.39 0.92
C VAL A 163 2.32 6.07 -0.47
N THR A 164 3.19 5.70 -1.42
CA THR A 164 2.78 5.26 -2.77
C THR A 164 1.82 4.08 -2.71
N GLY A 165 2.09 3.06 -1.89
CA GLY A 165 1.19 1.94 -1.67
C GLY A 165 -0.17 2.35 -1.10
N VAL A 166 -0.18 3.32 -0.19
CA VAL A 166 -1.40 3.88 0.40
C VAL A 166 -2.27 4.62 -0.62
N VAL A 167 -1.67 5.50 -1.43
CA VAL A 167 -2.42 6.35 -2.37
C VAL A 167 -2.76 5.65 -3.68
N ALA A 168 -2.17 4.48 -3.96
CA ALA A 168 -2.41 3.71 -5.19
C ALA A 168 -3.89 3.44 -5.47
N GLY A 169 -4.70 3.19 -4.43
CA GLY A 169 -6.16 3.04 -4.58
C GLY A 169 -6.83 4.32 -5.11
N GLY A 170 -6.35 5.50 -4.69
CA GLY A 170 -6.80 6.78 -5.23
C GLY A 170 -6.53 6.90 -6.72
N PHE A 171 -5.28 6.62 -7.14
CA PHE A 171 -4.90 6.61 -8.56
C PHE A 171 -5.67 5.61 -9.41
N MET A 172 -5.97 4.44 -8.85
CA MET A 172 -6.68 3.38 -9.56
C MET A 172 -8.17 3.69 -9.77
N PHE A 173 -8.82 4.37 -8.81
CA PHE A 173 -10.28 4.48 -8.80
C PHE A 173 -10.83 5.91 -8.89
N PHE A 174 -10.11 6.94 -8.45
CA PHE A 174 -10.69 8.27 -8.25
C PHE A 174 -9.91 9.40 -8.92
N PHE A 175 -8.58 9.33 -8.89
CA PHE A 175 -7.71 10.39 -9.40
C PHE A 175 -7.57 10.23 -10.91
N ASP A 176 -8.58 10.68 -11.64
CA ASP A 176 -8.61 10.65 -13.10
C ASP A 176 -7.65 11.66 -13.75
N GLN A 177 -7.73 11.81 -15.08
CA GLN A 177 -6.82 12.70 -15.80
C GLN A 177 -6.91 14.15 -15.31
N ALA A 178 -8.12 14.68 -15.10
CA ALA A 178 -8.31 16.06 -14.67
C ALA A 178 -7.74 16.28 -13.26
N TRP A 179 -7.91 15.30 -12.37
CA TRP A 179 -7.29 15.34 -11.05
C TRP A 179 -5.76 15.34 -11.13
N ARG A 180 -5.19 14.49 -11.99
CA ARG A 180 -3.73 14.39 -12.16
C ARG A 180 -3.12 15.66 -12.75
N GLU A 181 -3.85 16.35 -13.62
CA GLU A 181 -3.46 17.66 -14.16
C GLU A 181 -3.47 18.76 -13.08
N SER A 182 -4.35 18.67 -12.09
CA SER A 182 -4.38 19.61 -10.95
C SER A 182 -3.42 19.26 -9.81
N HIS A 183 -2.90 18.03 -9.77
CA HIS A 183 -1.92 17.55 -8.79
C HIS A 183 -0.64 17.01 -9.48
N PRO A 184 0.08 17.85 -10.24
CA PRO A 184 1.21 17.40 -11.04
C PRO A 184 2.38 16.87 -10.21
N ASN A 185 2.65 17.43 -9.03
CA ASN A 185 3.80 17.02 -8.22
C ASN A 185 3.59 15.64 -7.58
N VAL A 186 2.40 15.40 -7.03
CA VAL A 186 1.98 14.09 -6.52
C VAL A 186 1.93 13.06 -7.64
N THR A 187 1.37 13.43 -8.81
CA THR A 187 1.30 12.51 -9.95
C THR A 187 2.70 12.13 -10.42
N ARG A 188 3.60 13.10 -10.60
CA ARG A 188 5.00 12.86 -10.97
C ARG A 188 5.69 11.93 -9.96
N TRP A 189 5.59 12.27 -8.67
CA TRP A 189 6.21 11.47 -7.60
C TRP A 189 5.69 10.04 -7.56
N PHE A 190 4.37 9.85 -7.67
CA PHE A 190 3.74 8.54 -7.66
C PHE A 190 4.25 7.66 -8.81
N LEU A 191 4.29 8.22 -10.02
CA LEU A 191 4.77 7.50 -11.21
C LEU A 191 6.26 7.18 -11.10
N ASP A 192 7.08 8.13 -10.67
CA ASP A 192 8.52 7.92 -10.46
C ASP A 192 8.78 6.77 -9.46
N VAL A 193 8.07 6.73 -8.33
CA VAL A 193 8.20 5.62 -7.36
C VAL A 193 7.76 4.28 -7.95
N TYR A 194 6.71 4.26 -8.78
CA TYR A 194 6.26 3.04 -9.48
C TYR A 194 7.25 2.54 -10.54
N GLU A 195 8.11 3.42 -11.07
CA GLU A 195 9.16 3.08 -12.02
C GLU A 195 10.46 2.62 -11.34
N GLN A 196 10.62 2.89 -10.04
CA GLN A 196 11.79 2.41 -9.29
C GLN A 196 11.82 0.88 -9.26
N PRO A 197 12.92 0.23 -9.70
CA PRO A 197 12.99 -1.23 -9.81
C PRO A 197 12.65 -1.96 -8.51
N ILE A 198 13.08 -1.42 -7.36
CA ILE A 198 12.77 -1.98 -6.03
C ILE A 198 11.27 -2.12 -5.78
N TYR A 199 10.46 -1.19 -6.28
CA TYR A 199 9.02 -1.15 -6.05
C TYR A 199 8.24 -1.80 -7.20
N ALA A 200 8.61 -1.53 -8.45
CA ALA A 200 7.99 -2.08 -9.66
C ALA A 200 7.96 -3.62 -9.66
N ASP A 201 9.02 -4.24 -9.14
CA ASP A 201 9.18 -5.69 -9.01
C ASP A 201 8.13 -6.38 -8.14
N ILE A 202 7.46 -5.62 -7.28
CA ILE A 202 6.40 -6.09 -6.37
C ILE A 202 5.04 -5.53 -6.77
N ALA A 203 4.97 -4.23 -7.07
CA ALA A 203 3.73 -3.53 -7.33
C ALA A 203 3.25 -3.66 -8.79
N GLY A 204 4.13 -4.06 -9.70
CA GLY A 204 3.87 -4.05 -11.13
C GLY A 204 3.74 -2.63 -11.69
N LYS A 205 2.97 -2.48 -12.78
CA LYS A 205 2.72 -1.17 -13.40
C LYS A 205 1.62 -0.42 -12.66
N ALA A 206 1.78 0.90 -12.55
CA ALA A 206 0.72 1.77 -12.06
C ALA A 206 -0.54 1.63 -12.92
N ILE A 207 -1.69 1.49 -12.26
CA ILE A 207 -3.01 1.53 -12.91
C ILE A 207 -3.62 2.89 -12.61
N LEU A 208 -3.96 3.62 -13.66
CA LEU A 208 -4.47 4.97 -13.58
C LEU A 208 -5.93 5.01 -14.03
N ALA A 209 -6.80 5.62 -13.21
CA ALA A 209 -8.20 5.83 -13.58
C ALA A 209 -8.26 6.72 -14.84
N GLU A 210 -8.97 6.26 -15.87
CA GLU A 210 -9.36 7.13 -16.99
C GLU A 210 -10.48 8.08 -16.56
N LYS A 211 -11.41 7.57 -15.74
CA LYS A 211 -12.52 8.31 -15.16
C LYS A 211 -12.69 7.93 -13.70
N ALA A 212 -12.99 8.92 -12.86
CA ALA A 212 -13.28 8.67 -11.46
C ALA A 212 -14.51 7.77 -11.29
N MET A 213 -14.42 6.82 -10.37
CA MET A 213 -15.55 6.02 -9.92
C MET A 213 -16.62 6.96 -9.34
N PRO A 214 -17.89 6.83 -9.74
CA PRO A 214 -18.93 7.73 -9.26
C PRO A 214 -19.22 7.51 -7.78
N ASN A 215 -19.50 8.60 -7.05
CA ASN A 215 -20.04 8.55 -5.69
C ASN A 215 -21.51 8.12 -5.76
N ALA A 216 -21.72 6.84 -6.04
CA ALA A 216 -23.03 6.21 -6.21
C ALA A 216 -23.09 4.91 -5.39
N PRO A 217 -24.29 4.48 -4.99
CA PRO A 217 -24.45 3.23 -4.27
C PRO A 217 -23.91 2.04 -5.10
N PRO A 218 -23.54 0.94 -4.43
CA PRO A 218 -23.05 -0.25 -5.12
C PRO A 218 -24.02 -0.70 -6.19
N ARG A 219 -23.53 -0.97 -7.40
CA ARG A 219 -24.35 -1.62 -8.42
C ARG A 219 -24.74 -3.00 -7.89
N PRO A 220 -26.01 -3.44 -8.06
CA PRO A 220 -26.37 -4.83 -7.79
C PRO A 220 -25.42 -5.72 -8.58
N ARG A 221 -24.79 -6.71 -7.93
CA ARG A 221 -23.96 -7.69 -8.63
C ARG A 221 -24.85 -8.38 -9.66
N GLN A 222 -24.60 -8.16 -10.96
CA GLN A 222 -25.12 -9.06 -11.97
C GLN A 222 -24.37 -10.38 -11.81
N ALA A 223 -25.10 -11.50 -11.85
CA ALA A 223 -24.59 -12.83 -11.51
C ALA A 223 -23.40 -13.30 -12.40
N ASP A 224 -23.12 -12.60 -13.50
CA ASP A 224 -22.18 -13.04 -14.53
C ASP A 224 -20.80 -12.35 -14.51
N GLU A 225 -20.56 -11.36 -13.64
CA GLU A 225 -19.26 -10.64 -13.59
C GLU A 225 -18.19 -11.30 -12.68
N VAL A 226 -18.31 -12.60 -12.40
CA VAL A 226 -17.20 -13.41 -11.88
C VAL A 226 -16.33 -13.91 -13.04
N SER A 227 -15.86 -13.00 -13.89
CA SER A 227 -14.81 -13.29 -14.87
C SER A 227 -13.79 -12.14 -14.87
N ARG A 228 -12.68 -12.42 -14.19
CA ARG A 228 -11.43 -11.67 -14.05
C ARG A 228 -11.01 -10.89 -15.32
N PRO A 229 -10.27 -9.77 -15.21
CA PRO A 229 -9.20 -9.49 -16.16
C PRO A 229 -8.08 -10.51 -15.92
N ALA A 230 -7.69 -11.24 -16.96
CA ALA A 230 -6.70 -12.32 -16.89
C ALA A 230 -5.40 -11.85 -16.21
N ALA A 231 -5.04 -12.49 -15.11
CA ALA A 231 -3.65 -12.53 -14.67
C ALA A 231 -2.85 -13.21 -15.77
N GLN A 232 -1.82 -12.54 -16.30
CA GLN A 232 -0.84 -13.18 -17.16
C GLN A 232 -0.19 -14.32 -16.38
N GLU A 233 -0.53 -15.55 -16.75
CA GLU A 233 0.18 -16.76 -16.33
C GLU A 233 1.63 -16.64 -16.79
N THR A 234 2.55 -16.41 -15.85
CA THR A 234 3.97 -16.69 -16.07
C THR A 234 4.19 -18.15 -15.72
N GLY A 235 3.88 -19.03 -16.68
CA GLY A 235 4.27 -20.42 -16.64
C GLY A 235 5.78 -20.55 -16.75
N ARG A 236 6.41 -21.12 -15.72
CA ARG A 236 7.64 -21.90 -15.87
C ARG A 236 7.61 -23.03 -14.85
N SER A 237 7.01 -24.14 -15.27
CA SER A 237 7.32 -25.46 -14.73
C SER A 237 8.76 -25.78 -15.12
N VAL A 238 9.64 -25.88 -14.13
CA VAL A 238 10.93 -26.55 -14.31
C VAL A 238 10.64 -28.04 -14.21
N ASP A 239 10.67 -28.72 -15.36
CA ASP A 239 10.66 -30.18 -15.42
C ASP A 239 11.95 -30.68 -14.76
N VAL A 240 11.79 -31.46 -13.70
CA VAL A 240 12.84 -32.30 -13.12
C VAL A 240 12.58 -33.71 -13.64
N SER A 241 13.42 -34.18 -14.56
CA SER A 241 13.54 -35.59 -14.89
C SER A 241 14.92 -35.88 -15.48
N ALA A 242 15.65 -36.71 -14.74
CA ALA A 242 16.89 -37.44 -15.06
C ALA A 242 18.19 -36.63 -15.26
#